data_AF-A0A345DQV2-F1
#
_entry.id   AF-A0A345DQV2-F1
#
_cell.length_a   1.000
_cell.length_b   1.000
_cell.length_c   1.000
_cell.angle_alpha   90.00
_cell.angle_beta   90.00
_cell.angle_gamma   90.00
#
_symmetry.space_group_name_H-M   'P 1'
#
loop_
_entity.id
_entity.type
_entity.pdbx_description
1 polymer ?
#
loop_
_entity_poly.entity_id
_entity_poly.type
_entity_poly.pdbx_seq_one_letter_code
_entity_poly.pdbx_strand_id
1 'polypeptide(L)'
;MDMKFKTTKEYKKLKKEFIIMNFVFVSIYFAILIISGLCIVFIIWSLNVGDIIGISGCLMLFVVLLPFVIMDHISEVKEFKVTVFKKQLLPLENIVGKLGEGKILRSGDDKIE
;
A
#
# COMPACT_ATOMS: atom_id res chain seq x y z
N MET A 1 7.57 21.57 -21.41
CA MET A 1 6.27 21.47 -20.72
C MET A 1 6.16 20.12 -19.99
N ASP A 2 7.24 19.64 -19.37
CA ASP A 2 7.48 18.18 -19.31
C ASP A 2 7.52 17.54 -17.92
N MET A 3 7.79 18.31 -16.86
CA MET A 3 7.88 17.74 -15.51
C MET A 3 6.50 17.37 -14.92
N LYS A 4 5.43 18.10 -15.29
CA LYS A 4 4.05 17.78 -14.87
C LYS A 4 3.48 16.54 -15.57
N PHE A 5 3.81 16.35 -16.85
CA PHE A 5 3.30 15.19 -17.62
C PHE A 5 4.01 13.89 -17.23
N LYS A 6 5.31 13.95 -16.92
CA LYS A 6 6.09 12.78 -16.48
C LYS A 6 5.63 12.26 -15.11
N THR A 7 5.39 13.15 -14.16
CA THR A 7 4.85 12.82 -12.83
C THR A 7 3.43 12.24 -12.91
N THR A 8 2.60 12.71 -13.84
CA THR A 8 1.21 12.22 -14.00
C THR A 8 1.15 10.79 -14.52
N LYS A 9 2.01 10.41 -15.49
CA LYS A 9 2.07 9.03 -16.03
C LYS A 9 2.60 8.04 -14.99
N GLU A 10 3.68 8.39 -14.28
CA GLU A 10 4.23 7.54 -13.23
C GLU A 10 3.27 7.36 -12.06
N TYR A 11 2.55 8.42 -11.66
CA TYR A 11 1.53 8.32 -10.62
C TYR A 11 0.38 7.39 -11.02
N LYS A 12 -0.06 7.46 -12.29
CA LYS A 12 -1.08 6.55 -12.84
C LYS A 12 -0.62 5.08 -12.81
N LYS A 13 0.68 4.84 -13.08
CA LYS A 13 1.29 3.50 -13.03
C LYS A 13 1.33 2.97 -11.59
N LEU A 14 1.84 3.75 -10.64
CA LEU A 14 1.87 3.41 -9.21
C LEU A 14 0.47 3.12 -8.66
N LYS A 15 -0.53 3.93 -9.02
CA LYS A 15 -1.92 3.69 -8.60
C LYS A 15 -2.46 2.38 -9.16
N LYS A 16 -2.12 2.03 -10.41
CA LYS A 16 -2.53 0.76 -11.03
C LYS A 16 -1.86 -0.44 -10.33
N GLU A 17 -0.56 -0.36 -10.05
CA GLU A 17 0.18 -1.40 -9.32
C GLU A 17 -0.40 -1.62 -7.92
N PHE A 18 -0.70 -0.55 -7.18
CA PHE A 18 -1.33 -0.63 -5.87
C PHE A 18 -2.73 -1.28 -5.92
N ILE A 19 -3.55 -0.96 -6.93
CA ILE A 19 -4.87 -1.60 -7.12
C ILE A 19 -4.71 -3.11 -7.37
N ILE A 20 -3.73 -3.51 -8.19
CA ILE A 20 -3.46 -4.92 -8.49
C ILE A 20 -3.00 -5.65 -7.22
N MET A 21 -2.05 -5.09 -6.47
CA MET A 21 -1.59 -5.67 -5.21
C MET A 21 -2.71 -5.77 -4.18
N ASN A 22 -3.52 -4.74 -4.02
CA ASN A 22 -4.67 -4.78 -3.10
C ASN A 22 -5.69 -5.87 -3.51
N PHE A 23 -5.91 -6.07 -4.81
CA PHE A 23 -6.74 -7.17 -5.31
C PHE A 23 -6.14 -8.56 -5.01
N VAL A 24 -4.81 -8.70 -5.08
CA VAL A 24 -4.10 -9.92 -4.68
C VAL A 24 -4.27 -10.17 -3.18
N PHE A 25 -4.11 -9.15 -2.33
CA PHE A 25 -4.36 -9.28 -0.90
C PHE A 25 -5.80 -9.70 -0.58
N VAL A 26 -6.79 -9.09 -1.22
CA VAL A 26 -8.20 -9.50 -1.07
C VAL A 26 -8.38 -10.97 -1.47
N SER A 27 -7.73 -11.43 -2.53
CA SER A 27 -7.77 -12.82 -2.96
C SER A 27 -7.12 -13.76 -1.94
N ILE A 28 -6.00 -13.36 -1.33
CA ILE A 28 -5.34 -14.10 -0.25
C ILE A 28 -6.24 -14.19 0.98
N TYR A 29 -6.84 -13.08 1.41
CA TYR A 29 -7.79 -13.08 2.53
C TYR A 29 -9.00 -13.99 2.26
N PHE A 30 -9.52 -13.98 1.03
CA PHE A 30 -10.60 -14.87 0.64
C PHE A 30 -10.18 -16.36 0.68
N ALA A 31 -8.97 -16.68 0.21
CA ALA A 31 -8.43 -18.03 0.32
C ALA A 31 -8.27 -18.48 1.78
N ILE A 32 -7.81 -17.61 2.68
CA ILE A 32 -7.71 -17.89 4.12
C ILE A 32 -9.08 -18.20 4.71
N LEU A 33 -10.13 -17.46 4.32
CA LEU A 33 -11.50 -17.73 4.77
C LEU A 33 -11.99 -19.11 4.32
N ILE A 34 -11.72 -19.50 3.07
CA ILE A 34 -12.06 -20.84 2.56
C ILE A 34 -11.32 -21.92 3.35
N ILE A 35 -10.01 -21.77 3.53
CA ILE A 35 -9.19 -22.72 4.30
C ILE A 35 -9.68 -22.80 5.75
N SER A 36 -10.15 -21.69 6.32
CA SER A 36 -10.74 -21.65 7.67
C SER A 36 -12.00 -22.48 7.76
N GLY A 37 -12.91 -22.31 6.80
CA GLY A 37 -14.10 -23.15 6.69
C GLY A 37 -13.76 -24.64 6.57
N LEU A 38 -12.79 -24.99 5.72
CA LEU A 38 -12.34 -26.37 5.56
C LEU A 38 -11.70 -26.95 6.83
N CYS A 39 -10.88 -26.16 7.54
CA CYS A 39 -10.30 -26.60 8.80
C CYS A 39 -11.36 -26.81 9.88
N ILE A 40 -12.43 -26.00 9.93
CA ILE A 40 -13.54 -26.25 10.87
C ILE A 40 -14.21 -27.58 10.57
N VAL A 41 -14.50 -27.88 9.30
CA VAL A 41 -15.09 -29.17 8.89
C VAL A 41 -14.14 -30.32 9.26
N PHE A 42 -12.84 -30.16 9.03
CA PHE A 42 -11.83 -31.16 9.38
C PHE A 42 -11.73 -31.37 10.90
N ILE A 43 -11.76 -30.30 11.71
CA ILE A 43 -11.76 -30.37 13.17
C ILE A 43 -12.97 -31.13 13.68
N ILE A 44 -14.17 -30.86 13.15
CA ILE A 44 -15.40 -31.57 13.53
C ILE A 44 -15.28 -33.07 13.19
N TRP A 45 -14.75 -33.40 12.01
CA TRP A 45 -14.50 -34.79 11.62
C TRP A 45 -13.47 -35.47 12.53
N SER A 46 -12.33 -34.83 12.78
CA SER A 46 -11.27 -35.34 13.64
C SER A 46 -11.72 -35.51 15.08
N LEU A 47 -12.57 -34.62 15.62
CA LEU A 47 -13.21 -34.79 16.93
C LEU A 47 -14.04 -36.07 17.01
N ASN A 48 -14.74 -36.43 15.93
CA ASN A 48 -15.55 -37.65 15.87
C ASN A 48 -14.69 -38.93 15.84
N VAL A 49 -13.47 -38.86 15.29
CA VAL A 49 -12.53 -39.99 15.20
C VAL A 49 -11.53 -40.02 16.38
N GLY A 50 -11.52 -38.98 17.23
CA GLY A 50 -10.57 -38.84 18.33
C GLY A 50 -9.17 -38.40 17.90
N ASP A 51 -9.01 -37.83 16.70
CA ASP A 51 -7.72 -37.39 16.16
C ASP A 51 -7.39 -35.95 16.62
N ILE A 52 -6.67 -35.86 17.74
CA ILE A 52 -6.22 -34.59 18.31
C ILE A 52 -5.08 -33.95 17.49
N ILE A 53 -4.31 -34.75 16.75
CA ILE A 53 -3.17 -34.28 15.96
C ILE A 53 -3.67 -33.48 14.75
N GLY A 54 -4.71 -33.96 14.07
CA GLY A 54 -5.35 -33.25 12.97
C GLY A 54 -5.91 -31.88 13.39
N ILE A 55 -6.49 -31.81 14.59
CA ILE A 55 -7.03 -30.56 15.17
C ILE A 55 -5.91 -29.56 15.48
N SER A 56 -4.84 -30.03 16.12
CA SER A 56 -3.66 -29.22 16.45
C SER A 56 -3.01 -28.62 15.20
N GLY A 57 -2.85 -29.42 14.14
CA GLY A 57 -2.25 -28.97 12.88
C GLY A 57 -3.03 -27.83 12.21
N CYS A 58 -4.36 -27.94 12.14
CA CYS A 58 -5.21 -26.87 11.60
C CYS A 58 -5.09 -25.59 12.42
N LEU A 59 -5.15 -25.66 13.75
CA LEU A 59 -5.04 -24.48 14.61
C LEU A 59 -3.67 -23.80 14.50
N MET A 60 -2.58 -24.57 14.44
CA MET A 60 -1.23 -24.03 14.27
C MET A 60 -1.06 -23.28 12.93
N LEU A 61 -1.65 -23.79 11.85
CA LEU A 61 -1.68 -23.10 10.56
C LEU A 61 -2.34 -21.73 10.66
N PHE A 62 -3.48 -21.62 11.36
CA PHE A 62 -4.16 -20.33 11.57
C PHE A 62 -3.34 -19.36 12.39
N VAL A 63 -2.77 -19.82 13.49
CA VAL A 63 -1.98 -18.99 14.42
C VAL A 63 -0.73 -18.44 13.73
N VAL A 64 -0.12 -19.17 12.79
CA VAL A 64 1.09 -18.73 12.10
C VAL A 64 0.78 -17.91 10.84
N LEU A 65 -0.15 -18.35 10.01
CA LEU A 65 -0.39 -17.73 8.70
C LEU A 65 -1.12 -16.39 8.78
N LEU A 66 -2.12 -16.25 9.66
CA LEU A 66 -2.85 -14.98 9.78
C LEU A 66 -1.96 -13.79 10.13
N PRO A 67 -1.15 -13.84 11.20
CA PRO A 67 -0.36 -12.67 11.59
C PRO A 67 0.69 -12.32 10.54
N PHE A 68 1.24 -13.31 9.83
CA PHE A 68 2.17 -13.06 8.71
C PHE A 68 1.50 -12.26 7.59
N VAL A 69 0.33 -12.71 7.13
CA VAL A 69 -0.41 -12.05 6.05
C VAL A 69 -0.87 -10.64 6.46
N ILE A 70 -1.25 -10.46 7.73
CA ILE A 70 -1.63 -9.14 8.25
C ILE A 70 -0.42 -8.19 8.31
N MET A 71 0.74 -8.65 8.78
CA MET A 71 1.95 -7.83 8.84
C MET A 71 2.40 -7.38 7.45
N ASP A 72 2.38 -8.30 6.49
CA ASP A 72 2.77 -8.04 5.10
C ASP A 72 1.89 -6.94 4.48
N HIS A 73 0.57 -7.10 4.61
CA HIS A 73 -0.40 -6.10 4.13
C HIS A 73 -0.21 -4.72 4.79
N ILE A 74 0.03 -4.66 6.11
CA ILE A 74 0.27 -3.39 6.82
C ILE A 74 1.57 -2.73 6.33
N SER A 75 2.63 -3.51 6.15
CA SER A 75 3.93 -3.01 5.68
C SER A 75 3.79 -2.37 4.29
N GLU A 76 3.08 -3.04 3.39
CA GLU A 76 2.91 -2.61 2.02
C GLU A 76 2.02 -1.36 1.89
N VAL A 77 0.93 -1.29 2.67
CA VAL A 77 0.09 -0.08 2.77
C VAL A 77 0.90 1.10 3.32
N LYS A 78 1.78 0.86 4.30
CA LYS A 78 2.66 1.90 4.86
C LYS A 78 3.66 2.40 3.83
N GLU A 79 4.29 1.50 3.06
CA GLU A 79 5.25 1.85 2.02
C GLU A 79 4.59 2.66 0.89
N PHE A 80 3.37 2.28 0.48
CA PHE A 80 2.60 3.05 -0.49
C PHE A 80 2.30 4.47 0.01
N LYS A 81 1.83 4.61 1.27
CA LYS A 81 1.52 5.92 1.86
C LYS A 81 2.75 6.82 1.91
N VAL A 82 3.91 6.29 2.32
CA VAL A 82 5.18 7.01 2.35
C VAL A 82 5.60 7.44 0.94
N THR A 83 5.47 6.55 -0.03
CA THR A 83 5.86 6.81 -1.43
C THR A 83 4.99 7.89 -2.07
N VAL A 84 3.68 7.85 -1.83
CA VAL A 84 2.74 8.89 -2.29
C VAL A 84 3.07 10.23 -1.65
N PHE A 85 3.30 10.25 -0.33
CA PHE A 85 3.61 11.48 0.41
C PHE A 85 4.92 12.12 -0.08
N LYS A 86 5.98 11.32 -0.28
CA LYS A 86 7.26 11.78 -0.82
C LYS A 86 7.12 12.33 -2.24
N LYS A 87 6.33 11.67 -3.10
CA LYS A 87 6.06 12.16 -4.47
C LYS A 87 5.20 13.42 -4.50
N GLN A 88 4.36 13.68 -3.50
CA GLN A 88 3.60 14.93 -3.36
C GLN A 88 4.43 16.08 -2.76
N LEU A 89 5.40 15.76 -1.90
CA LEU A 89 6.31 16.75 -1.30
C LEU A 89 7.39 17.26 -2.27
N LEU A 90 7.95 16.39 -3.10
CA LEU A 90 8.95 16.76 -4.12
C LEU A 90 8.54 17.96 -5.00
N PRO A 91 7.32 18.03 -5.57
CA PRO A 91 6.89 19.20 -6.32
C PRO A 91 6.66 20.44 -5.44
N LEU A 92 6.30 20.27 -4.16
CA LEU A 92 6.13 21.39 -3.22
C LEU A 92 7.49 22.01 -2.85
N GLU A 93 8.49 21.18 -2.56
CA GLU A 93 9.85 21.60 -2.25
C GLU A 93 10.52 22.29 -3.45
N ASN A 94 10.28 21.79 -4.66
CA ASN A 94 10.78 22.43 -5.89
C ASN A 94 10.09 23.78 -6.19
N ILE A 95 8.83 23.97 -5.77
CA ILE A 95 8.12 25.25 -5.92
C ILE A 95 8.60 26.24 -4.84
N VAL A 96 8.74 25.81 -3.59
CA VAL A 96 9.22 26.66 -2.48
C VAL A 96 10.70 27.03 -2.65
N GLY A 97 11.54 26.09 -3.08
CA GLY A 97 12.96 26.35 -3.40
C GLY A 97 13.12 27.36 -4.54
N LYS A 98 12.30 27.26 -5.58
CA LYS A 98 12.25 28.27 -6.67
C LYS A 98 11.64 29.61 -6.26
N LEU A 99 10.83 29.65 -5.21
CA LEU A 99 10.27 30.90 -4.66
C LEU A 99 11.30 31.64 -3.79
N GLY A 100 12.24 30.90 -3.17
CA GLY A 100 13.37 31.46 -2.43
C GLY A 100 14.51 31.98 -3.33
N GLU A 101 14.71 31.38 -4.50
CA GLU A 101 15.65 31.86 -5.53
C GLU A 101 14.99 32.88 -6.47
N GLY A 102 14.81 34.10 -5.96
CA GLY A 102 14.86 35.33 -6.77
C GLY A 102 13.83 35.52 -7.89
N LYS A 103 12.82 36.35 -7.59
CA LYS A 103 12.43 37.41 -8.53
C LYS A 103 12.02 38.67 -7.76
N ILE A 104 13.02 39.47 -7.41
CA ILE A 104 12.85 40.90 -7.16
C ILE A 104 12.43 41.49 -8.51
N LEU A 105 11.12 41.63 -8.74
CA LEU A 105 10.58 42.49 -9.78
C LEU A 105 10.83 43.92 -9.31
N ARG A 106 12.04 44.41 -9.64
CA ARG A 106 12.40 45.81 -9.57
C ARG A 106 11.54 46.55 -10.62
N SER A 107 10.36 46.95 -10.21
CA SER A 107 9.50 47.88 -10.95
C SER A 107 10.21 49.23 -10.91
N GLY A 108 11.00 49.52 -11.94
CA GLY A 108 11.61 50.82 -12.13
C GLY A 108 10.51 51.84 -12.41
N ASP A 109 10.26 52.69 -11.42
CA ASP A 109 9.92 54.09 -11.67
C ASP A 109 11.02 54.67 -12.55
N ASP A 110 10.74 54.94 -13.82
CA ASP A 110 11.50 55.92 -14.58
C ASP A 110 10.51 56.80 -15.35
N LYS A 111 10.49 58.07 -14.91
CA LYS A 111 9.78 59.20 -15.47
C LYS A 111 10.16 59.39 -16.93
N ILE A 112 9.19 59.76 -17.77
CA ILE A 112 9.45 60.38 -19.06
C ILE A 112 8.78 61.75 -19.01
N GLU A 113 9.60 62.79 -19.19
CA GLU A 113 9.23 64.19 -19.42
C GLU A 113 8.23 64.36 -20.58
#